data_AF-A0A3P7P0E9-F1
#
_entry.id   AF-A0A3P7P0E9-F1
#
_cell.length_a   1.000
_cell.length_b   1.000
_cell.length_c   1.000
_cell.angle_alpha   90.00
_cell.angle_beta   90.00
_cell.angle_gamma   90.00
#
_symmetry.space_group_name_H-M   'P 1'
#
loop_
_entity.id
_entity.type
_entity.pdbx_description
1 polymer ?
#
loop_
_entity_poly.entity_id
_entity_poly.type
_entity_poly.pdbx_seq_one_letter_code
_entity_poly.pdbx_strand_id
1 'polypeptide(L)'
;MGQKYIEDLNRQEKEQKREVIIKLRQSTLIDKEIQRSYNGGYLFLQQIYYQLGLHKICNDISSRHKFTYDLNGILSRLIYGRILFPSSKLCTFESSKRLLEQPNFELQNIYRSLEVIAKESDFIQSQLYKTV
;
A
#
# COMPACT_ATOMS: atom_id res chain seq x y z
N MET A 1 -1.54 -3.28 -39.48
CA MET A 1 -1.74 -3.08 -38.03
C MET A 1 -2.48 -4.24 -37.34
N GLY A 2 -3.33 -5.02 -38.02
CA GLY A 2 -4.08 -6.12 -37.39
C GLY A 2 -3.28 -7.37 -36.98
N GLN A 3 -2.22 -7.75 -37.73
CA GLN A 3 -1.43 -8.97 -37.41
C GLN A 3 -0.67 -8.86 -36.08
N LYS A 4 -0.03 -7.71 -35.81
CA LYS A 4 0.65 -7.45 -34.53
C LYS A 4 -0.30 -7.53 -33.33
N TYR A 5 -1.54 -7.05 -33.49
CA TYR A 5 -2.54 -7.08 -32.43
C TYR A 5 -3.00 -8.52 -32.10
N ILE A 6 -3.15 -9.36 -33.13
CA ILE A 6 -3.51 -10.78 -32.96
C ILE A 6 -2.35 -11.56 -32.33
N GLU A 7 -1.10 -11.28 -32.71
CA GLU A 7 0.08 -11.89 -32.08
C GLU A 7 0.18 -11.54 -30.59
N ASP A 8 -0.08 -10.28 -30.22
CA ASP A 8 -0.05 -9.83 -28.83
C ASP A 8 -1.15 -10.48 -27.99
N LEU A 9 -2.37 -10.59 -28.54
CA LEU A 9 -3.49 -11.31 -27.89
C LEU A 9 -3.19 -12.79 -27.68
N ASN A 10 -2.61 -13.47 -28.69
CA ASN A 10 -2.22 -14.88 -28.58
C ASN A 10 -1.11 -15.09 -27.55
N ARG A 11 -0.19 -14.13 -27.40
CA ARG A 11 0.85 -14.15 -26.38
C ARG A 11 0.25 -13.98 -24.98
N GLN A 12 -0.65 -13.01 -24.80
CA GLN A 12 -1.35 -12.80 -23.53
C GLN A 12 -2.18 -14.02 -23.14
N GLU A 13 -2.88 -14.66 -24.09
CA GLU A 13 -3.59 -15.92 -23.81
C GLU A 13 -2.64 -17.05 -23.38
N LYS A 14 -1.48 -17.19 -24.01
CA LYS A 14 -0.46 -18.19 -23.62
C LYS A 14 0.09 -17.91 -22.23
N GLU A 15 0.31 -16.64 -21.89
CA GLU A 15 0.78 -16.23 -20.56
C GLU A 15 -0.30 -16.47 -19.49
N GLN A 16 -1.59 -16.28 -19.82
CA GLN A 16 -2.72 -16.54 -18.93
C GLN A 16 -3.05 -18.02 -18.73
N LYS A 17 -2.78 -18.88 -19.73
CA LYS A 17 -2.99 -20.35 -19.67
C LYS A 17 -1.84 -21.10 -18.97
N ARG A 18 -0.89 -20.40 -18.37
CA ARG A 18 0.26 -21.04 -17.73
C ARG A 18 -0.18 -21.80 -16.48
N GLU A 19 -0.14 -23.12 -16.55
CA GLU A 19 -0.37 -23.98 -15.40
C GLU A 19 0.85 -23.93 -14.46
N VAL A 20 0.60 -23.58 -13.19
CA VAL A 20 1.62 -23.60 -12.14
C VAL A 20 1.42 -24.86 -11.30
N ILE A 21 2.28 -25.85 -11.51
CA ILE A 21 2.28 -27.08 -10.70
C ILE A 21 3.04 -26.81 -9.40
N ILE A 22 2.31 -26.69 -8.29
CA ILE A 22 2.91 -26.58 -6.96
C ILE A 22 3.11 -27.99 -6.39
N LYS A 23 4.35 -28.45 -6.33
CA LYS A 23 4.70 -29.74 -5.70
C LYS A 23 4.85 -29.56 -4.19
N LEU A 24 3.88 -30.07 -3.42
CA LEU A 24 3.90 -30.08 -1.96
C LEU A 24 4.20 -31.49 -1.45
N ARG A 25 4.97 -31.61 -0.36
CA ARG A 25 5.20 -32.88 0.34
C ARG A 25 4.59 -32.78 1.74
N GLN A 26 3.88 -33.83 2.16
CA GLN A 26 3.25 -33.88 3.50
C GLN A 26 4.29 -33.82 4.64
N SER A 27 5.52 -34.30 4.39
CA SER A 27 6.62 -34.27 5.36
C SER A 27 7.30 -32.90 5.47
N THR A 28 7.03 -31.96 4.55
CA THR A 28 7.63 -30.63 4.60
C THR A 28 6.88 -29.78 5.62
N LEU A 29 7.56 -29.48 6.73
CA LEU A 29 7.03 -28.57 7.75
C LEU A 29 7.11 -27.12 7.26
N ILE A 30 6.18 -26.30 7.73
CA ILE A 30 6.21 -24.86 7.53
C ILE A 30 7.18 -24.27 8.57
N ASP A 31 8.14 -23.48 8.09
CA ASP A 31 9.07 -22.79 8.99
C ASP A 31 8.28 -21.89 9.93
N LYS A 32 8.56 -22.06 11.22
CA LYS A 32 7.97 -21.23 12.26
C LYS A 32 8.39 -19.78 12.04
N GLU A 33 7.49 -18.85 12.31
CA GLU A 33 7.75 -17.40 12.28
C GLU A 33 7.96 -16.81 10.86
N ILE A 34 7.80 -17.61 9.80
CA ILE A 34 7.77 -17.10 8.42
C ILE A 34 6.33 -16.81 8.00
N GLN A 35 6.05 -15.53 7.71
CA GLN A 35 4.76 -15.11 7.16
C GLN A 35 4.63 -15.58 5.71
N ARG A 36 3.57 -16.35 5.42
CA ARG A 36 3.26 -16.87 4.06
C ARG A 36 1.87 -16.47 3.57
N SER A 37 1.10 -15.77 4.40
CA SER A 37 -0.21 -15.23 4.07
C SER A 37 -0.24 -13.73 4.36
N TYR A 38 -0.98 -13.00 3.52
CA TYR A 38 -1.06 -11.54 3.58
C TYR A 38 -2.50 -11.09 3.35
N ASN A 39 -2.88 -9.99 3.98
CA ASN A 39 -4.18 -9.35 3.78
C ASN A 39 -4.12 -8.46 2.55
N GLY A 40 -4.77 -8.86 1.46
CA GLY A 40 -4.90 -8.05 0.23
C GLY A 40 -6.12 -7.11 0.21
N GLY A 41 -6.94 -7.11 1.26
CA GLY A 41 -8.21 -6.35 1.30
C GLY A 41 -8.06 -4.84 1.13
N TYR A 42 -6.88 -4.27 1.33
CA TYR A 42 -6.61 -2.83 1.16
C TYR A 42 -6.27 -2.44 -0.28
N LEU A 43 -6.05 -3.38 -1.21
CA LEU A 43 -5.56 -3.07 -2.55
C LEU A 43 -6.53 -2.16 -3.34
N PHE A 44 -7.84 -2.29 -3.12
CA PHE A 44 -8.81 -1.37 -3.72
C PHE A 44 -8.73 0.05 -3.12
N LEU A 45 -8.50 0.15 -1.80
CA LEU A 45 -8.27 1.43 -1.12
C LEU A 45 -6.97 2.07 -1.61
N GLN A 46 -5.96 1.25 -1.89
CA GLN A 46 -4.70 1.70 -2.48
C GLN A 46 -4.92 2.31 -3.86
N GLN A 47 -5.71 1.67 -4.72
CA GLN A 47 -6.06 2.24 -6.01
C GLN A 47 -6.72 3.62 -5.86
N ILE A 48 -7.73 3.74 -4.99
CA ILE A 48 -8.41 5.02 -4.73
C ILE A 48 -7.42 6.07 -4.17
N TYR A 49 -6.57 5.67 -3.23
CA TYR A 49 -5.57 6.54 -2.60
C TYR A 49 -4.63 7.17 -3.64
N TYR A 50 -4.13 6.38 -4.59
CA TYR A 50 -3.25 6.89 -5.65
C TYR A 50 -4.01 7.68 -6.72
N GLN A 51 -5.25 7.29 -7.06
CA GLN A 51 -6.13 8.05 -7.95
C GLN A 51 -6.44 9.44 -7.43
N LEU A 52 -6.66 9.59 -6.11
CA LEU A 52 -6.85 10.88 -5.45
C LEU A 52 -5.56 11.73 -5.35
N GLY A 53 -4.42 11.23 -5.83
CA GLY A 53 -3.17 11.98 -5.81
C GLY A 53 -2.54 12.16 -4.42
N LEU A 54 -2.99 11.44 -3.39
CA LEU A 54 -2.50 11.59 -2.01
C LEU A 54 -0.98 11.40 -1.89
N HIS A 55 -0.42 10.47 -2.67
CA HIS A 55 1.03 10.28 -2.76
C HIS A 55 1.80 11.55 -3.20
N LYS A 56 1.23 12.35 -4.11
CA LYS A 56 1.84 13.61 -4.56
C LYS A 56 1.80 14.66 -3.47
N ILE A 57 0.67 14.74 -2.74
CA ILE A 57 0.50 15.63 -1.59
C ILE A 57 1.52 15.27 -0.50
N CYS A 58 1.70 13.98 -0.20
CA CYS A 58 2.72 13.52 0.73
C CYS A 58 4.14 13.90 0.28
N ASN A 59 4.46 13.80 -1.01
CA ASN A 59 5.77 14.19 -1.54
C ASN A 59 6.02 15.70 -1.39
N ASP A 60 5.01 16.53 -1.67
CA ASP A 60 5.13 17.99 -1.50
C ASP A 60 5.35 18.36 -0.03
N ILE A 61 4.56 17.79 0.89
CA ILE A 61 4.76 17.99 2.34
C ILE A 61 6.16 17.50 2.74
N SER A 62 6.60 16.34 2.25
CA SER A 62 7.92 15.79 2.58
C SER A 62 9.07 16.69 2.12
N SER A 63 8.91 17.39 0.99
CA SER A 63 9.90 18.33 0.51
C SER A 63 10.08 19.55 1.42
N ARG A 64 9.01 20.00 2.10
CA ARG A 64 9.04 21.15 3.03
C ARG A 64 9.63 20.80 4.40
N HIS A 65 9.45 19.57 4.87
CA HIS A 65 9.73 19.15 6.24
C HIS A 65 10.96 18.24 6.41
N LYS A 66 11.68 17.91 5.33
CA LYS A 66 12.93 17.11 5.33
C LYS A 66 12.85 15.84 6.20
N PHE A 67 11.82 15.01 5.99
CA PHE A 67 11.65 13.79 6.77
C PHE A 67 12.77 12.76 6.52
N THR A 68 13.04 11.96 7.55
CA THR A 68 13.86 10.74 7.46
C THR A 68 13.01 9.48 7.27
N TYR A 69 11.70 9.63 7.04
CA TYR A 69 10.74 8.54 6.96
C TYR A 69 9.72 8.76 5.84
N ASP A 70 9.08 7.67 5.40
CA ASP A 70 8.09 7.66 4.33
C ASP A 70 6.70 8.12 4.81
N LEU A 71 6.38 9.41 4.60
CA LEU A 71 5.07 9.97 4.96
C LEU A 71 3.93 9.35 4.15
N ASN A 72 4.16 9.04 2.86
CA ASN A 72 3.15 8.42 2.00
C ASN A 72 2.79 7.03 2.52
N GLY A 73 3.81 6.23 2.86
CA GLY A 73 3.64 4.94 3.51
C GLY A 73 2.83 5.05 4.80
N ILE A 74 3.15 6.00 5.67
CA ILE A 74 2.46 6.19 6.95
C ILE A 74 0.99 6.60 6.74
N LEU A 75 0.74 7.62 5.91
CA LEU A 75 -0.61 8.11 5.67
C LEU A 75 -1.49 7.02 5.06
N SER A 76 -0.96 6.23 4.12
CA SER A 76 -1.72 5.16 3.50
C SER A 76 -2.10 4.08 4.51
N ARG A 77 -1.20 3.66 5.41
CA ARG A 77 -1.51 2.67 6.47
C ARG A 77 -2.53 3.22 7.46
N LEU A 78 -2.44 4.50 7.81
CA LEU A 78 -3.42 5.15 8.68
C LEU A 78 -4.81 5.15 8.06
N ILE A 79 -4.94 5.47 6.76
CA ILE A 79 -6.23 5.47 6.07
C ILE A 79 -6.77 4.06 5.92
N TYR A 80 -5.97 3.12 5.39
CA TYR A 80 -6.41 1.74 5.17
C TYR A 80 -6.82 1.09 6.49
N GLY A 81 -6.02 1.28 7.54
CA GLY A 81 -6.31 0.76 8.87
C GLY A 81 -7.59 1.32 9.45
N ARG A 82 -7.88 2.61 9.25
CA ARG A 82 -9.13 3.23 9.70
C ARG A 82 -10.38 2.69 9.00
N ILE A 83 -10.27 2.32 7.73
CA ILE A 83 -11.39 1.80 6.96
C ILE A 83 -11.60 0.30 7.22
N LEU A 84 -10.51 -0.49 7.21
CA LEU A 84 -10.60 -1.95 7.32
C LEU A 84 -10.75 -2.43 8.76
N PHE A 85 -9.96 -1.88 9.69
CA PHE A 85 -9.87 -2.36 11.09
C PHE A 85 -9.65 -1.18 12.05
N PRO A 86 -10.64 -0.25 12.17
CA PRO A 86 -10.49 0.97 12.95
C PRO A 86 -10.06 0.67 14.39
N SER A 87 -8.87 1.14 14.76
CA SER A 87 -8.24 0.77 16.03
C SER A 87 -7.24 1.84 16.49
N SER A 88 -6.37 1.53 17.46
CA SER A 88 -5.32 2.44 17.94
C SER A 88 -4.19 2.60 16.91
N LYS A 89 -3.33 3.62 17.12
CA LYS A 89 -2.16 3.88 16.27
C LYS A 89 -1.18 2.70 16.28
N LEU A 90 -0.94 2.14 17.46
CA LEU A 90 -0.14 0.93 17.65
C LEU A 90 -0.75 -0.26 16.90
N CYS A 91 -2.06 -0.49 17.06
CA CYS A 91 -2.74 -1.60 16.39
C CYS A 91 -2.69 -1.45 14.87
N THR A 92 -2.82 -0.22 14.35
CA THR A 92 -2.69 0.06 12.92
C THR A 92 -1.29 -0.28 12.41
N PHE A 93 -0.24 0.08 13.16
CA PHE A 93 1.14 -0.28 12.83
C PHE A 93 1.35 -1.80 12.80
N GLU A 94 0.94 -2.50 13.86
CA GLU A 94 1.09 -3.96 13.95
C GLU A 94 0.29 -4.68 12.87
N SER A 95 -0.93 -4.21 12.58
CA SER A 95 -1.76 -4.75 11.51
C SER A 95 -1.16 -4.51 10.12
N SER A 96 -0.41 -3.42 9.93
CA SER A 96 0.24 -3.13 8.65
C SER A 96 1.28 -4.18 8.24
N LYS A 97 1.90 -4.86 9.20
CA LYS A 97 2.85 -5.97 8.94
C LYS A 97 2.16 -7.18 8.29
N ARG A 98 0.84 -7.29 8.43
CA ARG A 98 0.04 -8.34 7.79
C ARG A 98 -0.32 -8.03 6.34
N LEU A 99 0.00 -6.85 5.83
CA LEU A 99 -0.26 -6.43 4.43
C LEU A 99 0.86 -6.91 3.50
N LEU A 100 0.63 -6.87 2.18
CA LEU A 100 1.64 -7.28 1.20
C LEU A 100 2.86 -6.35 1.24
N GLU A 101 2.66 -5.03 1.19
CA GLU A 101 3.79 -4.09 1.33
C GLU A 101 4.10 -3.83 2.80
N GLN A 102 5.23 -4.40 3.25
CA GLN A 102 5.73 -4.25 4.61
C GLN A 102 6.03 -2.77 4.93
N PRO A 103 5.76 -2.34 6.18
CA PRO A 103 6.08 -0.97 6.59
C PRO A 103 7.59 -0.73 6.56
N ASN A 104 8.00 0.36 5.92
CA ASN A 104 9.38 0.86 5.88
C ASN A 104 9.65 1.95 6.94
N PHE A 105 8.79 2.04 7.95
CA PHE A 105 8.82 3.05 8.99
C PHE A 105 8.58 2.42 10.37
N GLU A 106 8.92 3.16 11.42
CA GLU A 106 8.73 2.74 12.79
C GLU A 106 7.51 3.41 13.44
N LEU A 107 7.05 2.86 14.55
CA LEU A 107 5.92 3.39 15.32
C LEU A 107 6.10 4.88 15.68
N GLN A 108 7.31 5.29 16.05
CA GLN A 108 7.63 6.70 16.36
C GLN A 108 7.42 7.64 15.18
N ASN A 109 7.64 7.16 13.95
CA ASN A 109 7.41 7.94 12.74
C ASN A 109 5.92 8.21 12.52
N ILE A 110 5.04 7.29 12.94
CA ILE A 110 3.58 7.50 12.90
C ILE A 110 3.19 8.69 13.78
N TYR A 111 3.70 8.74 15.01
CA TYR A 111 3.40 9.84 15.93
C TYR A 111 3.88 11.19 15.38
N ARG A 112 5.12 11.24 14.87
CA ARG A 112 5.67 12.44 14.22
C ARG A 112 4.87 12.87 13.00
N SER A 113 4.45 11.90 12.17
CA SER A 113 3.66 12.17 10.97
C SER A 113 2.31 12.79 11.30
N LEU A 114 1.65 12.31 12.35
CA LEU A 114 0.33 12.82 12.75
C LEU A 114 0.37 14.30 13.11
N GLU A 115 1.42 14.76 13.78
CA GLU A 115 1.60 16.19 14.07
C GLU A 115 1.72 17.02 12.80
N VAL A 116 2.47 16.52 11.81
CA VAL A 116 2.65 17.22 10.54
C VAL A 116 1.38 17.19 9.70
N ILE A 117 0.71 16.04 9.62
CA ILE A 117 -0.58 15.90 8.93
C ILE A 117 -1.61 16.86 9.53
N ALA A 118 -1.63 17.04 10.86
CA ALA A 118 -2.52 17.98 11.51
C ALA A 118 -2.20 19.44 11.11
N LYS A 119 -0.92 19.82 11.11
CA LYS A 119 -0.46 21.15 10.68
C LYS A 119 -0.73 21.45 9.21
N GLU A 120 -0.65 20.43 8.35
CA GLU A 120 -0.84 20.53 6.90
C GLU A 120 -2.28 20.20 6.47
N SER A 121 -3.22 20.09 7.43
CA SER A 121 -4.58 19.61 7.16
C SER A 121 -5.35 20.47 6.15
N ASP A 122 -5.28 21.80 6.27
CA ASP A 122 -5.87 22.75 5.32
C ASP A 122 -5.28 22.58 3.91
N PHE A 123 -3.96 22.40 3.83
CA PHE A 123 -3.26 22.16 2.58
C PHE A 123 -3.72 20.85 1.93
N ILE A 124 -3.75 19.76 2.69
CA ILE A 124 -4.20 18.44 2.21
C ILE A 124 -5.63 18.52 1.66
N GLN A 125 -6.54 19.16 2.40
CA GLN A 125 -7.92 19.37 1.94
C GLN A 125 -7.97 20.18 0.65
N SER A 126 -7.22 21.29 0.58
CA SER A 126 -7.19 22.15 -0.62
C SER A 126 -6.71 21.43 -1.87
N GLN A 127 -5.76 20.48 -1.75
CA GLN A 127 -5.24 19.73 -2.89
C GLN A 127 -6.17 18.59 -3.31
N LEU A 128 -6.81 17.92 -2.35
CA LEU A 128 -7.79 16.89 -2.64
C LEU A 128 -8.96 17.43 -3.46
N TYR A 129 -9.52 18.58 -3.07
CA TYR A 129 -10.66 19.19 -3.78
C TYR A 129 -10.31 19.78 -5.15
N LYS A 130 -9.02 19.96 -5.49
CA LYS A 130 -8.58 20.38 -6.84
C LYS A 130 -8.49 19.21 -7.81
N THR A 131 -8.41 17.99 -7.29
CA THR A 131 -8.19 16.77 -8.07
C THR A 131 -9.50 16.06 -8.43
N VAL A 132 -10.61 16.47 -7.79
CA VAL A 132 -11.99 16.08 -8.13
C VAL A 132 -12.59 17.14 -9.05
#